data_AF-A0A6C1MXH2-F1
#
_entry.id   AF-A0A6C1MXH2-F1
#
_cell.length_a   1.000
_cell.length_b   1.000
_cell.length_c   1.000
_cell.angle_alpha   90.00
_cell.angle_beta   90.00
_cell.angle_gamma   90.00
#
_symmetry.space_group_name_H-M   'P 1'
#
loop_
_entity.id
_entity.type
_entity.pdbx_description
1 polymer ?
#
loop_
_entity_poly.entity_id
_entity_poly.type
_entity_poly.pdbx_seq_one_letter_code
_entity_poly.pdbx_strand_id
1 'polypeptide(L)' 'NLLDPDIIVLGGGVSQLASLYQELPRRLPAYVFSDCFNTPIVPALHGDASGVRGAAWLWPV' A
#
# COMPACT_ATOMS: atom_id res chain seq x y z
N ASN A 1 -4.86 -10.26 10.34
CA ASN A 1 -5.31 -8.87 10.41
C ASN A 1 -4.81 -8.27 11.74
N LEU A 2 -3.54 -7.82 11.78
CA LEU A 2 -2.87 -7.42 13.04
C LEU A 2 -2.91 -5.89 13.25
N LEU A 3 -2.85 -5.13 12.16
CA LEU A 3 -2.84 -3.66 12.18
C LEU A 3 -4.12 -3.04 11.60
N ASP A 4 -4.95 -3.85 10.91
CA ASP A 4 -6.20 -3.46 10.23
C ASP A 4 -6.19 -2.06 9.59
N PRO A 5 -5.28 -1.79 8.65
CA PRO A 5 -5.16 -0.46 8.07
C PRO A 5 -6.34 -0.16 7.14
N ASP A 6 -6.76 1.10 7.11
CA ASP A 6 -7.75 1.60 6.15
C ASP A 6 -7.24 1.56 4.70
N ILE A 7 -5.92 1.64 4.50
CA ILE A 7 -5.28 1.62 3.18
C ILE A 7 -3.85 1.10 3.25
N ILE A 8 -3.43 0.35 2.23
CA ILE A 8 -2.05 -0.08 2.04
C ILE A 8 -1.49 0.59 0.78
N VAL A 9 -0.44 1.38 0.95
CA VAL A 9 0.25 2.04 -0.18
C VAL A 9 1.51 1.27 -0.52
N LEU A 10 1.59 0.75 -1.76
CA LEU A 10 2.83 0.15 -2.27
C LEU A 10 3.78 1.25 -2.74
N GLY A 11 5.00 1.25 -2.22
CA GLY A 11 6.06 2.20 -2.58
C GLY A 11 7.10 1.64 -3.55
N GLY A 12 8.00 2.52 -3.99
CA GLY A 12 9.17 2.16 -4.82
C GLY A 12 8.82 1.61 -6.20
N GLY A 13 9.79 1.00 -6.87
CA GLY A 13 9.61 0.44 -8.23
C GLY A 13 8.54 -0.65 -8.31
N VAL A 14 8.30 -1.38 -7.21
CA VAL A 14 7.26 -2.42 -7.10
C VAL A 14 5.86 -1.82 -7.33
N SER A 15 5.62 -0.59 -6.88
CA SER A 15 4.33 0.09 -7.05
C SER A 15 3.93 0.34 -8.50
N GLN A 16 4.89 0.31 -9.44
CA GLN A 16 4.67 0.55 -10.87
C GLN A 16 4.14 -0.69 -11.61
N LEU A 17 4.19 -1.86 -10.99
CA LEU A 17 3.73 -3.10 -11.60
C LEU A 17 2.20 -3.18 -11.55
N ALA A 18 1.54 -2.72 -12.61
CA ALA A 18 0.08 -2.72 -12.72
C ALA A 18 -0.56 -4.10 -12.49
N SER A 19 0.14 -5.18 -12.85
CA SER A 19 -0.30 -6.56 -12.64
C SER A 19 -0.48 -6.92 -11.15
N LEU A 20 0.25 -6.29 -10.24
CA LEU A 20 0.11 -6.53 -8.81
C LEU A 20 -1.30 -6.19 -8.32
N TYR A 21 -1.88 -5.09 -8.79
CA TYR A 21 -3.22 -4.66 -8.35
C TYR A 21 -4.35 -5.55 -8.88
N GLN A 22 -4.06 -6.38 -9.89
CA GLN A 22 -4.98 -7.41 -10.40
C GLN A 22 -4.77 -8.76 -9.70
N GLU A 23 -3.52 -9.14 -9.45
CA GLU A 23 -3.15 -10.44 -8.87
C GLU A 23 -3.30 -10.48 -7.35
N LEU A 24 -3.01 -9.37 -6.65
CA LEU A 24 -3.07 -9.30 -5.18
C LEU A 24 -4.47 -9.63 -4.65
N PRO A 25 -5.57 -9.00 -5.13
CA PRO A 25 -6.91 -9.36 -4.67
C PRO A 25 -7.27 -10.84 -4.89
N ARG A 26 -6.70 -11.48 -5.92
CA ARG A 26 -6.94 -12.91 -6.21
C ARG A 26 -6.18 -13.83 -5.27
N ARG A 27 -4.99 -13.44 -4.81
CA ARG A 27 -4.09 -14.31 -4.03
C ARG A 27 -4.17 -14.06 -2.53
N LEU A 28 -4.42 -12.83 -2.10
CA LEU A 28 -4.47 -12.43 -0.69
C LEU A 28 -5.41 -13.25 0.20
N PRO A 29 -6.60 -13.69 -0.25
CA PRO A 29 -7.50 -14.49 0.58
C PRO A 29 -6.85 -15.74 1.19
N ALA A 30 -5.86 -16.34 0.52
CA ALA A 30 -5.15 -17.51 1.03
C ALA A 30 -4.18 -17.21 2.19
N TYR A 31 -3.88 -15.93 2.45
CA TYR A 31 -2.87 -15.49 3.42
C TYR A 31 -3.46 -14.66 4.57
N VAL A 32 -4.76 -14.39 4.54
CA VAL A 32 -5.46 -13.64 5.58
C VAL A 32 -6.24 -14.60 6.47
N PHE A 33 -6.05 -14.45 7.78
CA PHE A 33 -6.74 -15.26 8.80
C PHE A 33 -8.23 -14.93 8.94
N SER A 34 -8.70 -13.84 8.32
CA SER A 34 -10.08 -13.36 8.43
C SER A 34 -10.83 -13.66 7.14
N ASP A 35 -12.13 -13.94 7.27
CA ASP A 35 -13.03 -14.26 6.15
C ASP A 35 -13.15 -13.11 5.13
N CYS A 36 -12.80 -11.89 5.54
CA CYS A 36 -12.90 -10.69 4.74
C CYS A 36 -11.58 -9.88 4.78
N PHE A 37 -11.01 -9.58 3.61
CA PHE A 37 -9.94 -8.60 3.46
C PHE A 37 -10.38 -7.52 2.48
N ASN A 38 -10.78 -6.37 3.02
CA ASN A 38 -11.34 -5.26 2.23
C ASN A 38 -10.39 -4.06 2.14
N THR A 39 -9.22 -4.13 2.77
CA THR A 39 -8.26 -3.03 2.75
C THR A 39 -7.80 -2.77 1.31
N PRO A 40 -8.02 -1.56 0.77
CA PRO A 40 -7.54 -1.17 -0.53
C PRO A 40 -6.00 -1.17 -0.58
N ILE A 41 -5.46 -1.73 -1.66
CA ILE A 41 -4.03 -1.69 -1.96
C ILE A 41 -3.84 -0.78 -3.16
N VAL A 42 -3.07 0.30 -2.99
CA VAL A 42 -2.92 1.37 -3.99
C VAL A 42 -1.46 1.70 -4.28
N PRO A 43 -1.13 2.23 -5.48
CA PRO A 43 0.20 2.74 -5.76
C PRO A 43 0.51 4.01 -4.97
N ALA A 44 1.79 4.24 -4.68
CA ALA A 44 2.27 5.51 -4.16
C ALA A 44 2.06 6.63 -5.21
N LEU A 45 1.28 7.64 -4.84
CA LEU A 45 0.97 8.78 -5.72
C LEU A 45 2.20 9.65 -6.02
N HIS A 46 3.13 9.77 -5.07
CA HIS A 46 4.17 10.79 -5.14
C HIS A 46 5.53 10.26 -5.61
N GLY A 47 5.62 8.98 -5.96
CA GLY A 47 6.83 8.36 -6.53
C GLY A 47 8.10 8.75 -5.75
N ASP A 48 9.13 9.16 -6.48
CA ASP A 48 10.43 9.56 -5.94
C ASP A 48 10.36 10.77 -5.00
N ALA A 49 9.34 11.63 -5.16
CA ALA A 49 9.12 12.78 -4.28
C ALA A 49 8.56 12.38 -2.90
N SER A 50 8.12 11.14 -2.71
CA SER A 50 7.54 10.66 -1.44
C SER A 50 8.51 10.81 -0.27
N GLY A 51 9.81 10.59 -0.49
CA GLY A 51 10.82 10.68 0.56
C GLY A 51 11.02 12.10 1.09
N VAL A 52 11.23 13.07 0.18
CA VAL A 52 11.41 14.48 0.54
C VAL A 52 10.15 15.04 1.19
N ARG A 53 8.96 14.71 0.67
CA ARG A 53 7.69 15.15 1.27
C ARG A 53 7.46 14.55 2.66
N GLY A 54 7.76 13.26 2.82
CA GLY A 54 7.70 12.60 4.12
C GLY A 54 8.63 13.26 5.14
N ALA A 55 9.88 13.53 4.74
CA ALA A 55 10.85 14.21 5.60
C ALA A 55 10.38 15.62 6.01
N ALA A 56 9.82 16.39 5.07
CA ALA A 56 9.28 17.71 5.35
C ALA A 56 8.07 17.68 6.32
N TRP A 57 7.31 16.58 6.35
CA TRP A 57 6.15 16.41 7.23
C TRP A 57 6.49 15.87 8.63
N LEU A 58 7.72 15.37 8.86
CA LEU A 58 8.12 14.86 10.17
C LEU A 58 8.34 15.97 11.20
N TRP A 59 8.58 17.20 10.76
CA TRP A 59 8.72 18.35 11.64
C TRP A 59 7.47 19.24 11.55
N PRO A 60 6.83 19.57 12.67
CA PRO A 60 5.83 20.62 12.67
C PRO A 60 6.50 21.93 12.27
N VAL A 61 5.87 22.64 11.33
CA VAL A 61 6.15 24.05 11.06
C VAL A 61 5.64 24.92 12.20
#